data_AF-A0AAV7MA56-F1
#
_entry.id   AF-A0AAV7MA56-F1
#
_cell.length_a   1.000
_cell.length_b   1.000
_cell.length_c   1.000
_cell.angle_alpha   90.00
_cell.angle_beta   90.00
_cell.angle_gamma   90.00
#
_symmetry.space_group_name_H-M   'P 1'
#
loop_
_entity.id
_entity.type
_entity.pdbx_description
1 polymer ?
#
loop_
_entity_poly.entity_id
_entity_poly.type
_entity_poly.pdbx_seq_one_letter_code
_entity_poly.pdbx_strand_id
1 'polypeptide(L)'
;SYCNATTDQIGTCWPRSGAGELVERPCPEYFNGIRYNTTRNVYRECLENGTWASRMNYSHCVPILVNKKYPLHYKIALIINYLGHCISVLALIVAFLLFLCL
;
A
#
# COMPACT_ATOMS: atom_id res chain seq x y z
N SER A 1 -24.71 23.96 17.28
CA SER A 1 -23.25 23.72 17.31
C SER A 1 -22.77 23.43 15.89
N TYR A 2 -21.49 23.60 15.57
CA TYR A 2 -20.92 23.29 14.26
C TYR A 2 -19.48 22.80 14.40
N CYS A 3 -19.04 21.93 13.50
CA CYS A 3 -17.64 21.54 13.39
C CYS A 3 -16.92 22.42 12.36
N ASN A 4 -15.73 22.93 12.70
CA ASN A 4 -14.92 23.76 11.81
C ASN A 4 -14.30 22.94 10.66
N ALA A 5 -13.99 23.61 9.56
CA ALA A 5 -13.25 22.96 8.48
C ALA A 5 -11.86 22.51 8.97
N THR A 6 -11.48 21.26 8.69
CA THR A 6 -10.20 20.70 9.13
C THR A 6 -9.61 19.77 8.08
N THR A 7 -8.29 19.59 8.10
CA THR A 7 -7.58 18.68 7.22
C THR A 7 -7.00 17.53 8.04
N ASP A 8 -7.24 16.29 7.62
CA ASP A 8 -6.68 15.11 8.30
C ASP A 8 -5.22 14.84 7.90
N GLN A 9 -4.58 13.91 8.60
CA GLN A 9 -3.20 13.44 8.33
C GLN A 9 -3.00 12.86 6.91
N ILE A 10 -4.10 12.46 6.25
CA ILE A 10 -4.10 11.91 4.89
C ILE A 10 -4.21 13.03 3.82
N GLY A 11 -4.46 14.27 4.24
CA GLY A 11 -4.67 15.41 3.35
C GLY A 11 -6.12 15.59 2.89
N THR A 12 -7.07 14.84 3.46
CA THR A 12 -8.51 15.01 3.17
C THR A 12 -9.06 16.26 3.87
N CYS A 13 -9.61 17.18 3.09
CA CYS A 13 -10.29 18.38 3.60
C CYS A 13 -11.75 18.08 3.99
N TRP A 14 -12.10 18.39 5.22
CA TRP A 14 -13.46 18.32 5.74
C TRP A 14 -14.06 19.72 5.81
N PRO A 15 -15.22 19.95 5.17
CA PRO A 15 -15.89 21.24 5.19
C PRO A 15 -16.54 21.51 6.55
N ARG A 16 -16.84 22.78 6.81
CA ARG A 16 -17.66 23.16 7.97
C ARG A 16 -19.03 22.50 7.86
N SER A 17 -19.45 21.80 8.91
CA SER A 17 -20.67 20.99 8.93
C SER A 17 -21.47 21.21 10.22
N GLY A 18 -22.77 20.99 10.17
CA GLY A 18 -23.67 21.09 11.31
C GLY A 18 -23.38 20.01 12.36
N ALA A 19 -23.67 20.28 13.62
CA ALA A 19 -23.67 19.26 14.65
C ALA A 19 -24.74 18.18 14.35
N GLY A 20 -24.37 16.90 14.47
CA GLY A 20 -25.19 15.75 14.06
C GLY A 20 -25.07 15.39 12.58
N GLU A 21 -24.30 16.15 11.78
CA GLU A 21 -24.17 15.92 10.35
C GLU A 21 -23.07 14.90 10.01
N LEU A 22 -23.38 14.00 9.07
CA LEU A 22 -22.47 12.98 8.58
C LEU A 22 -21.96 13.39 7.19
N VAL A 23 -20.66 13.61 7.09
CA VAL A 23 -20.00 14.07 5.87
C VAL A 23 -19.33 12.89 5.17
N GLU A 24 -19.49 12.82 3.85
CA GLU A 24 -18.84 11.81 3.02
C GLU A 24 -17.74 12.40 2.14
N ARG A 25 -16.66 11.64 1.96
CA ARG A 25 -15.57 11.93 1.03
C ARG A 25 -15.09 10.67 0.34
N PRO A 26 -14.59 10.74 -0.90
CA PRO A 26 -14.00 9.58 -1.56
C PRO A 26 -12.75 9.10 -0.80
N CYS A 27 -12.47 7.79 -0.84
CA CYS A 27 -11.23 7.23 -0.33
C CYS A 27 -10.01 7.84 -1.06
N PRO A 28 -8.86 8.00 -0.38
CA PRO A 28 -7.64 8.52 -1.00
C PRO A 28 -7.15 7.62 -2.12
N GLU A 29 -6.57 8.18 -3.19
CA GLU A 29 -6.01 7.37 -4.28
C GLU A 29 -4.76 6.61 -3.83
N TYR A 30 -3.88 7.27 -3.08
CA TYR A 30 -2.68 6.69 -2.49
C TYR A 30 -2.56 7.06 -1.02
N PHE A 31 -2.25 6.07 -0.20
CA PHE A 31 -1.86 6.27 1.19
C PHE A 31 -0.70 5.34 1.52
N ASN A 32 0.39 5.90 2.03
CA ASN A 32 1.61 5.16 2.39
C ASN A 32 2.15 4.25 1.28
N GLY A 33 2.06 4.68 0.01
CA GLY A 33 2.51 3.91 -1.17
C GLY A 33 1.56 2.79 -1.61
N ILE A 34 0.41 2.61 -0.96
CA ILE A 34 -0.63 1.65 -1.33
C ILE A 34 -1.74 2.39 -2.08
N ARG A 35 -2.17 1.82 -3.23
CA ARG A 35 -3.28 2.38 -4.02
C ARG A 35 -4.61 1.86 -3.49
N TYR A 36 -5.58 2.73 -3.25
CA TYR A 36 -6.92 2.36 -2.76
C TYR A 36 -8.00 2.61 -3.81
N ASN A 37 -9.14 1.93 -3.64
CA ASN A 37 -10.26 2.08 -4.56
C ASN A 37 -11.02 3.37 -4.24
N THR A 38 -10.95 4.35 -5.15
CA THR A 38 -11.59 5.67 -5.03
C THR A 38 -13.09 5.66 -5.27
N THR A 39 -13.66 4.54 -5.75
CA THR A 39 -15.12 4.39 -5.95
C THR A 39 -15.90 4.35 -4.64
N ARG A 40 -15.23 4.13 -3.50
CA ARG A 40 -15.87 4.04 -2.20
C ARG A 40 -15.64 5.30 -1.38
N ASN A 41 -16.57 5.56 -0.45
CA ASN A 41 -16.57 6.75 0.38
C ASN A 41 -16.16 6.41 1.83
N VAL A 42 -15.48 7.36 2.46
CA VAL A 42 -15.23 7.42 3.90
C VAL A 42 -16.19 8.44 4.53
N TYR A 43 -16.69 8.10 5.71
CA TYR A 43 -17.65 8.93 6.44
C TYR A 43 -17.03 9.49 7.71
N ARG A 44 -17.33 10.75 8.01
CA ARG A 44 -16.95 11.44 9.24
C ARG A 44 -18.15 12.19 9.80
N GLU A 45 -18.42 11.94 11.07
CA GLU A 45 -19.52 12.57 11.80
C GLU A 45 -19.04 13.81 12.57
N CYS A 46 -19.83 14.88 12.51
CA CYS A 46 -19.73 16.00 13.44
C CYS A 46 -20.63 15.71 14.64
N LEU A 47 -20.04 15.52 15.82
CA LEU A 47 -20.79 15.21 17.03
C LEU A 47 -21.71 16.39 17.43
N GLU A 48 -22.79 16.08 18.15
CA GLU A 48 -23.73 17.08 18.70
C GLU A 48 -23.03 18.20 19.50
N ASN A 49 -21.91 17.83 20.15
CA ASN A 49 -21.08 18.75 20.92
C ASN A 49 -20.27 19.75 20.07
N GLY A 50 -20.37 19.70 18.73
CA GLY A 50 -19.62 20.56 17.82
C GLY A 50 -18.16 20.16 17.63
N THR A 51 -17.82 18.90 17.93
CA THR A 51 -16.48 18.34 17.76
C THR A 51 -16.50 17.23 16.71
N TRP A 52 -15.43 17.12 15.93
CA TRP A 52 -15.29 16.03 14.98
C TRP A 52 -15.10 14.69 15.70
N ALA A 53 -15.71 13.62 15.18
CA ALA A 53 -15.43 12.28 15.64
C ALA A 53 -13.92 11.94 15.49
N SER A 54 -13.36 11.29 16.52
CA SER A 54 -11.94 10.89 16.56
C SER A 54 -11.61 9.73 15.61
N ARG A 55 -12.57 8.85 15.34
CA ARG A 55 -12.44 7.72 14.41
C ARG A 55 -13.39 7.90 13.24
N MET A 56 -12.86 7.72 12.02
CA MET A 56 -13.65 7.69 10.79
C MET A 56 -13.84 6.24 10.33
N ASN A 57 -14.91 5.99 9.59
CA ASN A 57 -15.24 4.64 9.11
C ASN A 57 -14.54 4.34 7.77
N TYR A 58 -13.29 3.88 7.84
CA TYR A 58 -12.49 3.47 6.67
C TYR A 58 -12.80 2.05 6.18
N SER A 59 -13.81 1.36 6.75
CA SER A 59 -14.12 -0.04 6.41
C SER A 59 -14.42 -0.26 4.92
N HIS A 60 -14.84 0.80 4.24
CA HIS A 60 -15.10 0.77 2.81
C HIS A 60 -13.82 0.96 1.97
N CYS A 61 -12.78 1.59 2.47
CA CYS A 61 -11.55 1.85 1.71
C CYS A 61 -10.67 0.59 1.62
N VAL A 62 -10.86 -0.19 0.55
CA VAL A 62 -10.07 -1.40 0.28
C VAL A 62 -8.89 -1.08 -0.64
N PRO A 63 -7.70 -1.64 -0.38
CA PRO A 63 -6.56 -1.47 -1.27
C PRO A 63 -6.87 -2.13 -2.62
N ILE A 64 -6.60 -1.42 -3.72
CA ILE A 64 -6.57 -2.05 -5.03
C ILE A 64 -5.33 -2.92 -5.02
N LEU A 65 -5.53 -4.23 -4.90
CA LEU A 65 -4.52 -5.23 -5.24
C LEU A 65 -4.27 -5.12 -6.75
N VAL A 66 -3.56 -4.07 -7.16
CA VAL A 66 -2.92 -4.02 -8.45
C VAL A 66 -1.86 -5.08 -8.34
N ASN A 67 -2.24 -6.28 -8.76
CA ASN A 67 -1.37 -7.41 -8.96
C ASN A 67 -0.16 -6.83 -9.66
N LYS A 68 0.93 -6.63 -8.91
CA LYS A 68 2.17 -6.08 -9.47
C LYS A 68 2.37 -6.96 -10.70
N LYS A 69 2.48 -6.40 -11.91
CA LYS A 69 2.91 -7.16 -13.09
C LYS A 69 4.40 -7.53 -12.99
N TYR A 70 5.05 -7.11 -11.91
CA TYR A 70 6.47 -7.27 -11.59
C TYR A 70 6.93 -8.61 -10.97
N PRO A 71 6.11 -9.51 -10.36
CA PRO A 71 6.60 -10.75 -9.81
C PRO A 71 6.92 -11.77 -10.89
N LEU A 72 6.35 -11.66 -12.10
CA LEU A 72 6.62 -12.63 -13.18
C LEU A 72 8.01 -12.41 -13.79
N HIS A 73 8.34 -11.17 -14.19
CA HIS A 73 9.66 -10.84 -14.73
C HIS A 73 10.78 -11.02 -13.69
N TYR A 74 10.52 -10.66 -12.44
CA TYR A 74 11.47 -10.87 -11.35
C TYR A 74 11.74 -12.36 -11.12
N LYS A 75 10.69 -13.20 -11.14
CA LYS A 75 10.84 -14.65 -10.95
C LYS A 75 11.64 -15.31 -12.08
N ILE A 76 11.48 -14.86 -13.33
CA ILE A 76 12.26 -15.35 -14.47
C ILE A 76 13.74 -14.97 -14.33
N ALA A 77 14.02 -13.70 -14.00
CA ALA A 77 15.40 -13.23 -13.76
C ALA A 77 16.08 -14.01 -12.62
N LEU A 78 15.34 -14.32 -11.56
CA LEU A 78 15.84 -15.09 -10.42
C LEU A 78 16.21 -16.53 -10.82
N ILE A 79 15.37 -17.20 -11.61
CA ILE A 79 15.60 -18.58 -12.09
C ILE A 79 16.86 -18.64 -12.96
N ILE A 80 17.02 -17.70 -13.90
CA ILE A 80 18.18 -17.65 -14.78
C ILE A 80 19.46 -17.43 -13.97
N ASN A 81 19.43 -16.47 -13.04
CA ASN A 81 20.57 -16.18 -12.16
C ASN A 81 20.97 -17.40 -11.30
N TYR A 82 19.99 -18.10 -10.74
CA TYR A 82 20.23 -19.28 -9.92
C TYR A 82 20.87 -20.43 -10.73
N LEU A 83 20.33 -20.74 -11.91
CA LEU A 83 20.87 -21.79 -12.78
C LEU A 83 22.31 -21.49 -13.21
N GLY A 84 22.60 -20.24 -13.59
CA GLY A 84 23.95 -19.82 -13.93
C GLY A 84 24.91 -20.01 -12.76
N HIS A 85 24.50 -19.64 -11.55
CA HIS A 85 25.33 -19.76 -10.37
C HIS A 85 25.65 -21.24 -10.02
N CYS A 86 24.66 -22.14 -10.12
CA CYS A 86 24.89 -23.57 -9.92
C CYS A 86 25.94 -24.13 -10.88
N ILE A 87 25.86 -23.79 -12.17
CA ILE A 87 26.80 -24.26 -13.20
C ILE A 87 28.21 -23.69 -12.94
N SER A 88 28.32 -22.40 -12.63
CA SER A 88 29.62 -21.77 -12.33
C SER A 88 30.27 -22.38 -11.11
N VAL A 89 29.52 -22.63 -10.03
CA VAL A 89 30.03 -23.25 -8.80
C VAL A 89 30.50 -24.69 -9.08
N LEU A 90 29.72 -25.48 -9.82
CA LEU A 90 30.13 -26.83 -10.23
C LEU A 90 31.43 -26.84 -11.02
N ALA A 91 31.56 -25.96 -12.02
CA ALA A 91 32.77 -25.83 -12.81
C ALA A 91 33.98 -25.45 -11.95
N LEU A 92 33.78 -24.51 -11.01
CA LEU A 92 34.84 -24.05 -10.11
C LEU A 92 35.31 -25.15 -9.15
N ILE A 93 34.37 -25.95 -8.62
CA ILE A 93 34.68 -27.11 -7.77
C ILE A 93 35.51 -28.14 -8.55
N VAL A 94 35.10 -28.48 -9.78
CA VAL A 94 35.84 -29.45 -10.61
C VAL A 94 37.26 -28.95 -10.91
N ALA A 95 37.40 -27.68 -11.29
CA ALA A 95 38.71 -27.10 -11.55
C ALA A 95 39.61 -27.15 -10.30
N PHE A 96 39.08 -26.78 -9.14
CA PHE A 96 39.83 -26.81 -7.88
C PHE A 96 40.28 -28.23 -7.50
N LEU A 97 39.42 -29.23 -7.69
CA LEU A 97 39.78 -30.64 -7.45
C LEU A 97 40.88 -31.11 -8.40
N LEU A 98 40.80 -30.76 -9.69
CA LEU A 98 41.87 -31.09 -10.65
C LEU A 98 43.21 -30.44 -10.23
N PHE A 99 43.20 -29.19 -9.78
CA PHE A 99 44.41 -28.52 -9.28
C PHE A 99 44.96 -29.11 -7.98
N LEU A 100 44.13 -29.74 -7.15
CA LEU A 100 44.59 -30.38 -5.91
C LEU A 100 45.03 -31.83 -6.11
N CYS A 101 44.43 -32.54 -7.07
CA CYS A 101 44.75 -33.92 -7.38
C CYS A 101 45.94 -34.07 -8.35
N LEU A 102 46.32 -33.01 -9.06
CA LEU A 102 47.47 -32.94 -9.96
C LEU A 102 48.66 -32.26 -9.26
#